data_AF-A0A0K6GH56-F1
#
_entry.id   AF-A0A0K6GH56-F1
#
_cell.length_a   1.000
_cell.length_b   1.000
_cell.length_c   1.000
_cell.angle_alpha   90.00
_cell.angle_beta   90.00
_cell.angle_gamma   90.00
#
_symmetry.space_group_name_H-M   'P 1'
#
loop_
_entity.id
_entity.type
_entity.pdbx_description
1 polymer ?
#
loop_
_entity_poly.entity_id
_entity_poly.type
_entity_poly.pdbx_seq_one_letter_code
_entity_poly.pdbx_strand_id
1 'polypeptide(L)'
;MPTHSFELIFHGTGCSAGLPNITCLTSKPVTCETCGLATQPSGWKNRRRNTGAIVRTRNEAGSERVIVIDVGKTFLAAALDLFPRYDLRRIDAVLLTHGHADAINGLDDLRSMFISECPC
;
A
#
# COMPACT_ATOMS: atom_id res chain seq x y z
N MET A 1 5.68 -31.58 1.35
CA MET A 1 4.57 -31.44 0.39
C MET A 1 4.72 -30.09 -0.26
N PRO A 2 4.71 -29.96 -1.60
CA PRO A 2 4.68 -28.63 -2.21
C PRO A 2 3.30 -28.06 -1.89
N THR A 3 3.23 -27.04 -1.03
CA THR A 3 1.97 -26.43 -0.63
C THR A 3 1.76 -25.16 -1.41
N HIS A 4 0.60 -25.04 -2.05
CA HIS A 4 0.10 -23.74 -2.49
C HIS A 4 0.13 -22.77 -1.30
N SER A 5 0.84 -21.64 -1.46
CA SER A 5 0.84 -20.58 -0.45
C SER A 5 0.01 -19.40 -0.92
N PHE A 6 -0.69 -18.80 0.05
CA PHE A 6 -1.49 -17.60 -0.13
C PHE A 6 -1.13 -16.61 0.95
N GLU A 7 -0.81 -15.38 0.56
CA GLU A 7 -0.50 -14.28 1.46
C GLU A 7 -1.31 -13.05 1.09
N LEU A 8 -1.88 -12.40 2.10
CA LEU A 8 -2.59 -11.13 1.99
C LEU A 8 -1.83 -10.07 2.79
N ILE A 9 -1.36 -9.03 2.11
CA ILE A 9 -0.60 -7.93 2.70
C ILE A 9 -1.44 -6.66 2.57
N PHE A 10 -1.77 -6.01 3.68
CA PHE A 10 -2.47 -4.73 3.65
C PHE A 10 -1.48 -3.60 3.34
N HIS A 11 -1.57 -3.00 2.15
CA HIS A 11 -0.73 -1.87 1.78
C HIS A 11 -1.27 -0.54 2.31
N GLY A 12 -2.57 -0.49 2.62
CA GLY A 12 -3.17 0.54 3.46
C GLY A 12 -4.51 0.12 4.06
N THR A 13 -4.90 0.81 5.14
CA THR A 13 -6.07 0.54 5.98
C THR A 13 -6.80 1.82 6.40
N GLY A 14 -6.53 2.92 5.71
CA GLY A 14 -7.10 4.24 5.96
C GLY A 14 -8.30 4.53 5.05
N CYS A 15 -9.02 5.58 5.41
CA CYS A 15 -10.09 6.11 4.57
C CYS A 15 -9.54 6.80 3.30
N SER A 16 -10.42 7.38 2.50
CA SER A 16 -10.03 8.07 1.27
C SER A 16 -8.98 9.17 1.49
N ALA A 17 -8.99 9.87 2.63
CA ALA A 17 -7.97 10.88 2.95
C ALA A 17 -6.65 10.29 3.51
N GLY A 18 -6.68 9.05 4.01
CA GLY A 18 -5.62 8.49 4.84
C GLY A 18 -5.53 9.17 6.22
N LEU A 19 -4.54 8.74 7.02
CA LEU A 19 -4.20 9.34 8.30
C LEU A 19 -2.69 9.56 8.42
N PRO A 20 -2.25 10.66 9.07
CA PRO A 20 -3.06 11.68 9.74
C PRO A 20 -3.77 12.66 8.79
N ASN A 21 -4.84 13.30 9.27
CA ASN A 21 -5.51 14.38 8.54
C ASN A 21 -4.86 15.73 8.85
N ILE A 22 -4.58 16.53 7.82
CA ILE A 22 -3.94 17.86 7.96
C ILE A 22 -4.75 18.76 8.89
N THR A 23 -6.08 18.80 8.74
CA THR A 23 -6.98 19.63 9.55
C THR A 23 -6.83 19.33 11.04
N CYS A 24 -6.71 18.04 11.38
CA CYS A 24 -6.51 17.59 12.76
C CYS A 24 -5.15 18.01 13.31
N LEU A 25 -4.09 17.98 12.49
CA LEU A 25 -2.74 18.36 12.91
C LEU A 25 -2.55 19.88 13.02
N THR A 26 -3.29 20.66 12.25
CA THR A 26 -3.21 22.12 12.28
C THR A 26 -4.07 22.77 13.36
N SER A 27 -4.94 22.02 14.04
CA SER A 27 -5.73 22.57 15.14
C SER A 27 -4.84 22.94 16.33
N LYS A 28 -5.20 24.01 17.05
CA LYS A 28 -4.48 24.47 18.25
C LYS A 28 -5.45 24.52 19.43
N PRO A 29 -5.33 23.62 20.43
CA PRO A 29 -4.42 22.47 20.47
C PRO A 29 -4.81 21.38 19.45
N VAL A 30 -3.91 20.43 19.20
CA VAL A 30 -4.25 19.21 18.43
C VAL A 30 -5.25 18.40 19.25
N THR A 31 -6.49 18.26 18.78
CA THR A 31 -7.56 17.60 19.55
C THR A 31 -7.77 16.14 19.16
N CYS A 32 -7.34 15.74 17.96
CA CYS A 32 -7.46 14.36 17.51
C CYS A 32 -6.27 13.52 18.01
N GLU A 33 -6.52 12.69 19.02
CA GLU A 33 -5.50 11.79 19.60
C GLU A 33 -4.86 10.89 18.52
N THR A 34 -5.66 10.25 17.67
CA THR A 34 -5.13 9.35 16.63
C THR A 34 -4.18 10.05 15.67
N CYS A 35 -4.54 11.25 15.18
CA CYS A 35 -3.67 12.02 14.29
C CYS A 35 -2.43 12.53 15.03
N GLY A 36 -2.58 13.00 16.28
CA GLY A 36 -1.45 13.44 17.11
C GLY A 36 -0.47 12.32 17.43
N LEU A 37 -0.96 11.09 17.67
CA LEU A 37 -0.10 9.91 17.87
C LEU A 37 0.55 9.46 16.55
N ALA A 38 -0.13 9.60 15.41
CA ALA A 38 0.41 9.20 14.10
C ALA A 38 1.68 9.96 13.71
N THR A 39 1.97 11.12 14.31
CA THR A 39 3.23 11.86 14.07
C THR A 39 4.38 11.40 14.96
N GLN A 40 4.13 10.51 15.92
CA GLN A 40 5.13 10.02 16.87
C GLN A 40 5.63 8.62 16.46
N PRO A 41 6.90 8.27 16.75
CA PRO A 41 7.41 6.92 16.47
C PRO A 41 6.60 5.80 17.14
N SER A 42 6.12 6.02 18.36
CA SER A 42 5.30 5.05 19.12
C SER A 42 3.92 4.83 18.48
N GLY A 43 3.37 5.82 17.78
CA GLY A 43 2.06 5.78 17.15
C GLY A 43 2.10 5.44 15.66
N TRP A 44 3.17 4.82 15.15
CA TRP A 44 3.35 4.54 13.72
C TRP A 44 2.18 3.77 13.08
N LYS A 45 1.48 2.90 13.83
CA LYS A 45 0.29 2.16 13.38
C LYS A 45 -0.90 3.08 13.05
N ASN A 46 -0.93 4.30 13.57
CA ASN A 46 -1.96 5.29 13.26
C ASN A 46 -1.70 6.03 11.95
N ARG A 47 -0.53 5.86 11.31
CA ARG A 47 -0.27 6.34 9.96
C ARG A 47 -0.89 5.35 8.97
N ARG A 48 -2.03 5.72 8.40
CA ARG A 48 -2.81 4.82 7.53
C ARG A 48 -2.88 5.36 6.11
N ARG A 49 -2.35 4.58 5.18
CA ARG A 49 -2.43 4.82 3.73
C ARG A 49 -3.84 4.47 3.22
N ASN A 50 -4.22 4.90 2.01
CA ASN A 50 -5.48 4.52 1.38
C ASN A 50 -5.67 3.00 1.38
N THR A 51 -6.91 2.58 1.62
CA THR A 51 -7.26 1.16 1.65
C THR A 51 -6.82 0.46 0.38
N GLY A 52 -6.20 -0.70 0.56
CA GLY A 52 -5.85 -1.60 -0.52
C GLY A 52 -4.97 -2.74 0.00
N ALA A 53 -4.80 -3.76 -0.84
CA ALA A 53 -4.09 -4.97 -0.45
C ALA A 53 -3.22 -5.52 -1.59
N ILE A 54 -2.31 -6.42 -1.23
CA ILE A 54 -1.48 -7.18 -2.16
C ILE A 54 -1.74 -8.65 -1.87
N VAL A 55 -2.09 -9.40 -2.90
CA VAL A 55 -2.26 -10.84 -2.84
C VAL A 55 -1.05 -11.47 -3.50
N ARG A 56 -0.33 -12.31 -2.76
CA ARG A 56 0.76 -13.14 -3.29
C ARG A 56 0.36 -14.60 -3.23
N THR A 57 0.43 -15.28 -4.36
CA THR A 57 0.20 -16.72 -4.44
C THR A 57 1.41 -17.42 -5.02
N ARG A 58 1.76 -18.59 -4.48
CA ARG A 58 2.80 -19.45 -5.05
C ARG A 58 2.22 -20.84 -5.30
N ASN A 59 2.37 -21.34 -6.53
CA ASN A 59 1.95 -22.70 -6.86
C ASN A 59 3.05 -23.73 -6.53
N GLU A 60 2.71 -25.02 -6.65
CA GLU A 60 3.64 -26.12 -6.40
C GLU A 60 4.90 -26.08 -7.29
N ALA A 61 4.77 -25.55 -8.52
CA ALA A 61 5.87 -25.36 -9.45
C ALA A 61 6.75 -24.14 -9.12
N GLY A 62 6.50 -23.44 -8.00
CA GLY A 62 7.25 -22.25 -7.59
C GLY A 62 6.90 -20.97 -8.35
N SER A 63 5.90 -21.01 -9.24
CA SER A 63 5.43 -19.84 -9.97
C SER A 63 4.69 -18.91 -9.01
N GLU A 64 5.18 -17.68 -8.91
CA GLU A 64 4.60 -16.61 -8.11
C GLU A 64 3.65 -15.75 -8.94
N ARG A 65 2.57 -15.29 -8.31
CA ARG A 65 1.71 -14.22 -8.82
C ARG A 65 1.49 -13.18 -7.73
N VAL A 66 1.62 -11.91 -8.11
CA VAL A 66 1.41 -10.74 -7.24
C VAL A 66 0.30 -9.87 -7.84
N ILE A 67 -0.83 -9.81 -7.16
CA ILE A 67 -1.99 -9.00 -7.55
C ILE A 67 -2.16 -7.87 -6.56
N VAL A 68 -2.21 -6.62 -7.05
CA VAL A 68 -2.50 -5.46 -6.21
C VAL A 68 -3.99 -5.12 -6.32
N ILE A 69 -4.65 -4.96 -5.18
CA ILE A 69 -6.03 -4.48 -5.07
C ILE A 69 -5.96 -3.01 -4.69
N ASP A 70 -6.47 -2.17 -5.60
CA ASP A 70 -6.45 -0.71 -5.55
C ASP A 70 -5.05 -0.07 -5.50
N VAL A 71 -4.89 1.00 -6.25
CA VAL A 71 -3.66 1.77 -6.42
C VAL A 71 -4.00 3.24 -6.20
N GLY A 72 -4.34 3.59 -4.96
CA GLY A 72 -4.68 4.94 -4.55
C GLY A 72 -3.49 5.91 -4.52
N LYS A 73 -3.76 7.19 -4.27
CA LYS A 73 -2.76 8.27 -4.18
C LYS A 73 -1.62 8.06 -3.17
N THR A 74 -1.74 7.10 -2.24
CA THR A 74 -0.67 6.77 -1.27
C THR A 74 0.08 5.48 -1.62
N PHE A 75 -0.16 4.90 -2.80
CA PHE A 75 0.40 3.60 -3.18
C PHE A 75 1.93 3.64 -3.27
N LEU A 76 2.54 4.65 -3.89
CA LEU A 76 4.01 4.79 -3.93
C LEU A 76 4.66 4.65 -2.55
N ALA A 77 4.12 5.35 -1.56
CA ALA A 77 4.64 5.30 -0.19
C ALA A 77 4.45 3.92 0.46
N ALA A 78 3.43 3.15 0.04
CA ALA A 78 3.26 1.76 0.44
C ALA A 78 4.25 0.85 -0.26
N ALA A 79 4.47 1.03 -1.56
CA ALA A 79 5.37 0.22 -2.37
C ALA A 79 6.81 0.36 -1.89
N LEU A 80 7.30 1.58 -1.65
CA LEU A 80 8.65 1.84 -1.14
C LEU A 80 8.94 1.18 0.21
N ASP A 81 7.93 0.99 1.05
CA ASP A 81 8.03 0.37 2.37
C ASP A 81 7.90 -1.16 2.27
N LEU A 82 6.87 -1.63 1.58
CA LEU A 82 6.47 -3.04 1.60
C LEU A 82 7.18 -3.88 0.54
N PHE A 83 7.50 -3.33 -0.63
CA PHE A 83 8.07 -4.15 -1.71
C PHE A 83 9.47 -4.66 -1.35
N PRO A 84 10.39 -3.83 -0.82
CA PRO A 84 11.68 -4.33 -0.33
C PRO A 84 11.51 -5.28 0.86
N ARG A 85 10.55 -5.00 1.76
CA ARG A 85 10.33 -5.78 2.97
C ARG A 85 9.80 -7.20 2.70
N TYR A 86 8.96 -7.34 1.68
CA TYR A 86 8.35 -8.61 1.30
C TYR A 86 8.97 -9.25 0.04
N ASP A 87 10.06 -8.68 -0.49
CA ASP A 87 10.71 -9.08 -1.75
C ASP A 87 9.73 -9.16 -2.94
N LEU A 88 8.89 -8.14 -3.08
CA LEU A 88 7.95 -8.03 -4.19
C LEU A 88 8.66 -7.35 -5.37
N ARG A 89 8.94 -8.12 -6.42
CA ARG A 89 9.71 -7.65 -7.59
C ARG A 89 8.86 -7.36 -8.83
N ARG A 90 7.58 -7.75 -8.82
CA ARG A 90 6.66 -7.62 -9.96
C ARG A 90 5.24 -7.37 -9.47
N ILE A 91 4.43 -6.84 -10.37
CA ILE A 91 2.97 -6.81 -10.24
C ILE A 91 2.42 -7.48 -11.50
N ASP A 92 1.65 -8.55 -11.32
CA ASP A 92 1.04 -9.32 -12.41
C ASP A 92 -0.29 -8.73 -12.88
N ALA A 93 -1.05 -8.21 -11.93
CA ALA A 93 -2.34 -7.61 -12.20
C ALA A 93 -2.67 -6.56 -11.14
N VAL A 94 -3.51 -5.61 -11.56
CA VAL A 94 -4.15 -4.64 -10.68
C VAL A 94 -5.65 -4.86 -10.76
N LEU A 95 -6.29 -5.07 -9.61
CA LEU A 95 -7.73 -5.11 -9.46
C LEU A 95 -8.19 -3.78 -8.87
N LEU A 96 -8.90 -2.98 -9.65
CA LEU A 96 -9.53 -1.76 -9.18
C LEU A 96 -10.95 -2.07 -8.71
N THR A 97 -11.26 -1.72 -7.48
CA THR A 97 -12.59 -1.94 -6.89
C THR A 97 -13.60 -0.92 -7.40
N HIS A 98 -13.17 0.33 -7.60
CA HIS A 98 -14.02 1.44 -8.06
C HIS A 98 -13.18 2.62 -8.57
N GLY A 99 -13.85 3.62 -9.16
CA GLY A 99 -13.22 4.77 -9.83
C GLY A 99 -13.01 6.03 -8.98
N HIS A 100 -12.70 5.91 -7.68
CA HIS A 100 -12.38 7.08 -6.84
C HIS A 100 -10.87 7.25 -6.63
N ALA A 101 -10.48 8.47 -6.24
CA ALA A 101 -9.09 8.88 -6.10
C ALA A 101 -8.26 8.00 -5.13
N ASP A 102 -8.88 7.48 -4.09
CA ASP A 102 -8.25 6.56 -3.15
C ASP A 102 -8.06 5.13 -3.68
N ALA A 103 -8.66 4.80 -4.82
CA ALA A 103 -8.46 3.52 -5.50
C ALA A 103 -7.62 3.62 -6.78
N ILE A 104 -7.60 4.77 -7.48
CA ILE A 104 -7.01 4.85 -8.83
C ILE A 104 -5.88 5.90 -9.02
N ASN A 105 -5.74 6.90 -8.14
CA ASN A 105 -4.85 8.04 -8.44
C ASN A 105 -3.35 7.74 -8.27
N GLY A 106 -2.97 6.52 -7.88
CA GLY A 106 -1.58 6.06 -7.85
C GLY A 106 -1.18 5.22 -9.07
N LEU A 107 -2.04 5.10 -10.09
CA LEU A 107 -1.76 4.26 -11.26
C LEU A 107 -0.47 4.64 -12.01
N ASP A 108 -0.06 5.91 -12.00
CA ASP A 108 1.20 6.35 -12.62
C ASP A 108 2.44 5.74 -11.92
N ASP A 109 2.35 5.45 -10.62
CA ASP A 109 3.44 4.85 -9.84
C ASP A 109 3.80 3.44 -10.33
N LEU A 110 2.87 2.75 -11.00
CA LEU A 110 3.10 1.43 -11.58
C LEU A 110 4.13 1.44 -12.70
N ARG A 111 4.40 2.60 -13.33
CA ARG A 111 5.38 2.73 -14.42
C ARG A 111 6.76 2.24 -14.00
N SER A 112 7.15 2.49 -12.76
CA SER A 112 8.43 2.05 -12.19
C SER A 112 8.51 0.53 -11.99
N MET A 113 7.37 -0.17 -11.99
CA MET A 113 7.29 -1.63 -11.81
C MET A 113 7.35 -2.42 -13.11
N PHE A 114 7.22 -1.77 -14.27
CA PHE A 114 7.27 -2.44 -15.59
C PHE A 114 8.69 -2.49 -16.18
N ILE A 115 9.64 -1.77 -15.61
CA ILE A 115 11.01 -1.72 -16.12
C ILE A 115 11.79 -2.88 -15.49
N SER A 116 12.24 -3.83 -16.32
CA SER A 116 13.00 -5.01 -15.89
C SER A 116 14.40 -4.67 -15.35
N GLU A 117 14.92 -3.48 -15.65
CA GLU A 117 16.21 -2.98 -15.22
C GLU A 117 16.05 -1.54 -14.70
N CYS A 118 16.61 -1.23 -13.53
CA CYS A 118 16.63 0.18 -13.10
C CYS A 118 17.47 0.97 -14.09
N PRO A 119 17.01 2.15 -14.57
CA PRO A 119 17.85 3.08 -15.32
C PRO A 119 18.86 3.82 -14.43
N CYS A 120 18.81 3.54 -13.12
CA CYS A 120 19.85 3.80 -12.13
C CYS A 120 20.75 2.56 -11.99
#